data_AF-A0A930RLM3-F1
#
_entry.id   AF-A0A930RLM3-F1
#
_cell.length_a   1.000
_cell.length_b   1.000
_cell.length_c   1.000
_cell.angle_alpha   90.00
_cell.angle_beta   90.00
_cell.angle_gamma   90.00
#
_symmetry.space_group_name_H-M   'P 1'
#
loop_
_entity.id
_entity.type
_entity.pdbx_description
1 polymer ?
#
loop_
_entity_poly.entity_id
_entity_poly.type
_entity_poly.pdbx_seq_one_letter_code
_entity_poly.pdbx_strand_id
1 'polypeptide(L)'
;LVATVGDIADKEFNNTVTPPTEPKFQPEKYVVSKEKYDITGDKLVDDDKELADKYADTNTNPYADQTNNNEAENINTKTVNRGDKIYYQVWLDTTKFSANNKENVQSVGISDDYDETKLDLDSTKIKAYDSVTGDDVTNKFDIKVENGVMTATLKAGFTKSLGDTEN
;
A
#
# COMPACT_ATOMS: atom_id res chain seq x y z
N LEU A 1 0.16 -48.53 -17.28
CA LEU A 1 1.46 -48.89 -17.90
C LEU A 1 2.18 -49.78 -16.88
N VAL A 2 2.43 -51.06 -17.18
CA VAL A 2 3.21 -51.95 -16.31
C VAL A 2 4.51 -52.24 -17.06
N ALA A 3 5.65 -51.85 -16.48
CA ALA A 3 6.98 -52.07 -17.04
C ALA A 3 7.79 -52.98 -16.12
N THR A 4 8.48 -53.96 -16.72
CA THR A 4 9.40 -54.88 -16.04
C THR A 4 10.64 -54.12 -15.57
N VAL A 5 11.10 -54.39 -14.34
CA VAL A 5 12.24 -53.72 -13.70
C VAL A 5 13.56 -54.09 -14.41
N GLY A 6 14.01 -53.23 -15.31
CA GLY A 6 15.39 -53.10 -15.79
C GLY A 6 15.75 -51.61 -15.81
N ASP A 7 17.02 -51.25 -16.03
CA ASP A 7 17.57 -49.89 -15.98
C ASP A 7 16.89 -48.92 -16.98
N ILE A 8 15.67 -48.48 -16.66
CA ILE A 8 15.00 -47.38 -17.34
C ILE A 8 15.70 -46.12 -16.84
N ALA A 9 16.38 -45.40 -17.74
CA ALA A 9 16.91 -44.09 -17.41
C ALA A 9 15.77 -43.25 -16.81
N ASP A 10 15.97 -42.82 -15.55
CA ASP A 10 14.98 -42.04 -14.83
C ASP A 10 14.65 -40.82 -15.67
N LYS A 11 13.38 -40.67 -16.07
CA LYS A 11 12.96 -39.48 -16.79
C LYS A 11 12.86 -38.38 -15.75
N GLU A 12 13.97 -37.67 -15.55
CA GLU A 12 13.97 -36.44 -14.78
C GLU A 12 12.89 -35.50 -15.32
N PHE A 13 11.89 -35.25 -14.50
CA PHE A 13 10.82 -34.32 -14.80
C PHE A 13 11.34 -32.91 -14.47
N ASN A 14 12.10 -32.33 -15.40
CA ASN A 14 12.70 -31.02 -15.23
C ASN A 14 11.70 -29.92 -15.61
N ASN A 15 10.91 -29.47 -14.63
CA ASN A 15 10.11 -28.25 -14.77
C ASN A 15 11.01 -27.02 -14.53
N THR A 16 11.27 -26.26 -15.59
CA THR A 16 11.86 -24.93 -15.46
C THR A 16 10.75 -23.92 -15.14
N VAL A 17 10.81 -23.32 -13.95
CA VAL A 17 9.92 -22.23 -13.56
C VAL A 17 10.68 -20.92 -13.66
N THR A 18 10.18 -19.97 -14.45
CA THR A 18 10.70 -18.60 -14.48
C THR A 18 9.83 -17.73 -13.59
N PRO A 19 10.35 -17.17 -12.49
CA PRO A 19 9.60 -16.25 -11.65
C PRO A 19 9.14 -15.02 -12.44
N PRO A 20 7.96 -14.45 -12.14
CA PRO A 20 7.55 -13.17 -12.71
C PRO A 20 8.53 -12.06 -12.30
N THR A 21 8.58 -11.00 -13.10
CA THR A 21 9.30 -9.78 -12.72
C THR A 21 8.63 -9.15 -11.50
N GLU A 22 9.44 -8.75 -10.52
CA GLU A 22 8.96 -8.09 -9.30
C GLU A 22 8.21 -6.78 -9.65
N PRO A 23 6.94 -6.63 -9.24
CA PRO A 23 6.21 -5.39 -9.43
C PRO A 23 6.82 -4.27 -8.57
N LYS A 24 6.94 -3.06 -9.14
CA LYS A 24 7.34 -1.86 -8.39
C LYS A 24 6.10 -1.06 -7.98
N PHE A 25 5.77 -1.10 -6.70
CA PHE A 25 4.70 -0.30 -6.10
C PHE A 25 5.19 1.09 -5.72
N GLN A 26 4.31 2.08 -5.83
CA GLN A 26 4.57 3.48 -5.48
C GLN A 26 3.52 3.96 -4.47
N PRO A 27 3.64 3.57 -3.19
CA PRO A 27 2.71 4.05 -2.17
C PRO A 27 2.97 5.52 -1.87
N GLU A 28 1.92 6.26 -1.48
CA GLU A 28 2.05 7.67 -1.08
C GLU A 28 1.47 7.87 0.32
N LYS A 29 2.01 8.84 1.07
CA LYS A 29 1.49 9.23 2.38
C LYS A 29 1.49 10.75 2.49
N TYR A 30 0.33 11.30 2.87
CA TYR A 30 0.16 12.73 3.07
C TYR A 30 -0.53 13.01 4.41
N VAL A 31 -0.13 14.12 5.03
CA VAL A 31 -0.90 14.78 6.08
C VAL A 31 -1.68 15.91 5.42
N VAL A 32 -3.01 15.85 5.52
CA VAL A 32 -3.89 16.77 4.81
C VAL A 32 -4.90 17.44 5.73
N SER A 33 -5.35 18.63 5.33
CA SER A 33 -6.28 19.47 6.11
C SER A 33 -7.73 18.97 6.13
N LYS A 34 -8.11 18.11 5.17
CA LYS A 34 -9.43 17.48 5.04
C LYS A 34 -9.27 16.06 4.51
N GLU A 35 -10.27 15.22 4.74
CA GLU A 35 -10.31 13.86 4.19
C GLU A 35 -10.53 13.85 2.66
N LYS A 36 -10.09 12.76 2.00
CA LYS A 36 -10.44 12.38 0.62
C LYS A 36 -9.91 13.30 -0.48
N TYR A 37 -8.62 13.64 -0.43
CA TYR A 37 -8.00 14.30 -1.58
C TYR A 37 -7.59 13.28 -2.62
N ASP A 38 -8.09 13.46 -3.84
CA ASP A 38 -7.64 12.70 -5.00
C ASP A 38 -6.19 13.05 -5.35
N ILE A 39 -5.37 12.04 -5.63
CA ILE A 39 -4.00 12.16 -6.12
C ILE A 39 -3.87 11.77 -7.59
N THR A 40 -4.99 11.56 -8.31
CA THR A 40 -4.93 11.37 -9.76
C THR A 40 -4.52 12.67 -10.45
N GLY A 41 -3.56 12.57 -11.37
CA GLY A 41 -2.91 13.74 -11.98
C GLY A 41 -1.76 14.27 -11.11
N ASP A 42 -1.59 15.58 -11.08
CA ASP A 42 -0.44 16.22 -10.41
C ASP A 42 -0.73 16.63 -8.96
N LYS A 43 -1.99 16.66 -8.55
CA LYS A 43 -2.41 17.13 -7.22
C LYS A 43 -1.75 16.34 -6.10
N LEU A 44 -1.14 17.02 -5.13
CA LEU A 44 -0.30 16.48 -4.04
C LEU A 44 0.97 15.73 -4.50
N VAL A 45 1.06 15.33 -5.77
CA VAL A 45 2.15 14.49 -6.29
C VAL A 45 3.35 15.35 -6.72
N ASP A 46 3.15 16.63 -7.07
CA ASP A 46 4.24 17.56 -7.41
C ASP A 46 4.68 18.46 -6.25
N ASP A 47 4.08 18.27 -5.08
CA ASP A 47 4.42 18.94 -3.82
C ASP A 47 5.82 18.58 -3.31
N ASP A 48 6.46 17.55 -3.88
CA ASP A 48 7.81 17.10 -3.54
C ASP A 48 8.80 17.19 -4.72
N LYS A 49 8.47 17.97 -5.76
CA LYS A 49 9.27 18.09 -7.00
C LYS A 49 10.70 18.59 -6.82
N GLU A 50 11.04 19.13 -5.66
CA GLU A 50 12.41 19.48 -5.30
C GLU A 50 13.28 18.26 -4.95
N LEU A 51 12.65 17.12 -4.66
CA LEU A 51 13.33 15.85 -4.39
C LEU A 51 13.68 15.13 -5.68
N ALA A 52 14.87 14.51 -5.73
CA ALA A 52 15.30 13.75 -6.90
C ALA A 52 14.72 12.34 -6.89
N ASP A 53 14.61 11.76 -5.69
CA ASP A 53 13.91 10.50 -5.44
C ASP A 53 13.19 10.64 -4.10
N LYS A 54 11.92 11.05 -4.16
CA LYS A 54 11.12 11.28 -2.96
C LYS A 54 11.10 10.11 -1.98
N TYR A 55 11.14 8.87 -2.47
CA TYR A 55 11.08 7.69 -1.62
C TYR A 55 12.41 7.49 -0.88
N ALA A 56 13.53 7.63 -1.59
CA ALA A 56 14.86 7.50 -0.98
C ALA A 56 15.20 8.70 -0.07
N ASP A 57 14.87 9.91 -0.52
CA ASP A 57 15.18 11.17 0.15
C ASP A 57 14.39 11.30 1.47
N THR A 58 13.07 11.07 1.44
CA THR A 58 12.23 11.15 2.64
C THR A 58 12.44 9.99 3.62
N ASN A 59 12.82 8.80 3.13
CA ASN A 59 13.22 7.69 3.99
C ASN A 59 14.52 7.98 4.74
N THR A 60 15.44 8.72 4.12
CA THR A 60 16.68 9.15 4.77
C THR A 60 16.43 10.30 5.75
N ASN A 61 15.62 11.27 5.35
CA ASN A 61 15.22 12.41 6.18
C ASN A 61 13.78 12.82 5.85
N PRO A 62 12.80 12.55 6.74
CA PRO A 62 11.40 12.88 6.48
C PRO A 62 11.15 14.41 6.37
N TYR A 63 12.11 15.23 6.81
CA TYR A 63 12.06 16.69 6.68
C TYR A 63 12.83 17.22 5.47
N ALA A 64 13.23 16.37 4.53
CA ALA A 64 13.81 16.78 3.26
C ALA A 64 12.77 17.49 2.38
N ASP A 65 11.53 16.99 2.39
CA ASP A 65 10.33 17.61 1.81
C ASP A 65 10.04 18.96 2.50
N GLN A 66 10.13 20.05 1.73
CA GLN A 66 9.96 21.41 2.22
C GLN A 66 8.55 21.95 1.95
N THR A 67 8.13 22.89 2.79
CA THR A 67 6.75 23.43 2.70
C THR A 67 6.52 24.47 1.59
N ASN A 68 7.54 24.81 0.79
CA ASN A 68 7.53 25.97 -0.12
C ASN A 68 6.77 25.73 -1.43
N ASN A 69 6.61 24.49 -1.85
CA ASN A 69 5.79 24.07 -2.99
C ASN A 69 4.50 23.36 -2.57
N ASN A 70 4.33 22.99 -1.30
CA ASN A 70 3.11 22.36 -0.80
C ASN A 70 1.86 23.20 -1.10
N GLU A 71 0.89 22.54 -1.71
CA GLU A 71 -0.46 23.05 -1.85
C GLU A 71 -1.10 23.34 -0.48
N ALA A 72 -2.24 24.06 -0.48
CA ALA A 72 -2.91 24.43 0.76
C ALA A 72 -3.46 23.19 1.52
N GLU A 73 -3.81 22.17 0.76
CA GLU A 73 -4.34 20.90 1.19
C GLU A 73 -3.28 20.04 1.91
N ASN A 74 -2.05 20.06 1.42
CA ASN A 74 -0.91 19.35 1.99
C ASN A 74 -0.32 20.12 3.17
N ILE A 75 -0.34 19.50 4.34
CA ILE A 75 0.23 20.06 5.56
C ILE A 75 1.43 19.25 6.06
N ASN A 76 2.04 18.43 5.20
CA ASN A 76 3.36 17.84 5.46
C ASN A 76 4.35 18.92 5.90
N THR A 77 5.13 18.58 6.93
CA THR A 77 6.20 19.45 7.48
C THR A 77 5.72 20.81 8.02
N LYS A 78 4.42 21.12 7.98
CA LYS A 78 3.84 22.35 8.57
C LYS A 78 3.65 22.18 10.07
N THR A 79 3.74 23.29 10.78
CA THR A 79 3.44 23.34 12.22
C THR A 79 1.95 23.12 12.46
N VAL A 80 1.63 22.20 13.37
CA VAL A 80 0.29 22.00 13.91
C VAL A 80 0.26 22.39 15.39
N ASN A 81 -0.92 22.78 15.87
CA ASN A 81 -1.16 23.12 17.27
C ASN A 81 -1.82 21.95 17.99
N ARG A 82 -1.67 21.92 19.32
CA ARG A 82 -2.38 20.94 20.15
C ARG A 82 -3.89 21.11 19.99
N GLY A 83 -4.58 20.01 19.68
CA GLY A 83 -6.01 19.99 19.44
C GLY A 83 -6.41 20.19 17.98
N ASP A 84 -5.46 20.46 17.08
CA ASP A 84 -5.74 20.46 15.65
C ASP A 84 -6.14 19.06 15.19
N LYS A 85 -7.16 18.99 14.34
CA LYS A 85 -7.53 17.75 13.66
C LYS A 85 -6.82 17.69 12.31
N ILE A 86 -6.03 16.64 12.13
CA ILE A 86 -5.35 16.33 10.87
C ILE A 86 -5.86 15.01 10.30
N TYR A 87 -5.64 14.79 9.01
CA TYR A 87 -5.99 13.55 8.34
C TYR A 87 -4.72 12.95 7.72
N TYR A 88 -4.37 11.74 8.16
CA TYR A 88 -3.39 10.93 7.44
C TYR A 88 -4.10 10.23 6.29
N GLN A 89 -3.57 10.40 5.09
CA GLN A 89 -4.05 9.75 3.88
C GLN A 89 -2.92 8.91 3.30
N VAL A 90 -3.10 7.59 3.29
CA VAL A 90 -2.13 6.64 2.73
C VAL A 90 -2.71 5.98 1.50
N TRP A 91 -1.94 5.97 0.42
CA TRP A 91 -2.30 5.40 -0.86
C TRP A 91 -1.55 4.11 -1.09
N LEU A 92 -2.32 3.06 -1.35
CA LEU A 92 -1.83 1.77 -1.77
C LEU A 92 -1.93 1.70 -3.30
N ASP A 93 -0.80 1.74 -4.00
CA ASP A 93 -0.77 1.56 -5.44
C ASP A 93 -1.22 0.14 -5.80
N THR A 94 -2.47 0.01 -6.25
CA THR A 94 -3.03 -1.25 -6.72
C THR A 94 -2.93 -1.44 -8.24
N THR A 95 -2.32 -0.50 -8.98
CA THR A 95 -2.26 -0.56 -10.45
C THR A 95 -1.36 -1.69 -10.96
N LYS A 96 -0.36 -2.08 -10.16
CA LYS A 96 0.57 -3.18 -10.50
C LYS A 96 0.01 -4.57 -10.21
N PHE A 97 -1.22 -4.66 -9.70
CA PHE A 97 -1.94 -5.91 -9.45
C PHE A 97 -2.59 -6.52 -10.71
N SER A 98 -2.33 -5.97 -11.89
CA SER A 98 -2.94 -6.43 -13.15
C SER A 98 -2.54 -7.86 -13.57
N ALA A 99 -3.20 -8.35 -14.62
CA ALA A 99 -3.44 -9.76 -15.00
C ALA A 99 -2.29 -10.78 -14.86
N ASN A 100 -1.02 -10.35 -14.90
CA ASN A 100 0.13 -11.25 -14.82
C ASN A 100 0.65 -11.48 -13.39
N ASN A 101 0.23 -10.65 -12.42
CA ASN A 101 0.73 -10.69 -11.05
C ASN A 101 -0.34 -10.96 -9.99
N LYS A 102 -1.63 -10.82 -10.33
CA LYS A 102 -2.73 -11.09 -9.39
C LYS A 102 -2.65 -12.50 -8.78
N GLU A 103 -2.15 -13.46 -9.54
CA GLU A 103 -1.99 -14.86 -9.09
C GLU A 103 -0.82 -15.06 -8.10
N ASN A 104 0.08 -14.08 -8.00
CA ASN A 104 1.28 -14.16 -7.16
C ASN A 104 1.15 -13.35 -5.86
N VAL A 105 0.14 -12.47 -5.73
CA VAL A 105 -0.03 -11.64 -4.54
C VAL A 105 -0.94 -12.32 -3.53
N GLN A 106 -0.35 -12.71 -2.40
CA GLN A 106 -1.07 -13.43 -1.33
C GLN A 106 -1.71 -12.49 -0.30
N SER A 107 -1.09 -11.35 -0.04
CA SER A 107 -1.55 -10.38 0.95
C SER A 107 -1.24 -8.96 0.49
N VAL A 108 -2.11 -8.04 0.89
CA VAL A 108 -1.99 -6.62 0.60
C VAL A 108 -2.42 -5.87 1.84
N GLY A 109 -1.64 -4.88 2.25
CA GLY A 109 -2.04 -4.04 3.36
C GLY A 109 -1.13 -2.85 3.55
N ILE A 110 -1.57 -1.98 4.45
CA ILE A 110 -0.82 -0.83 4.93
C ILE A 110 -0.59 -1.02 6.43
N SER A 111 0.58 -0.58 6.90
CA SER A 111 0.88 -0.39 8.32
C SER A 111 1.33 1.05 8.52
N ASP A 112 0.83 1.71 9.55
CA ASP A 112 1.24 3.06 9.96
C ASP A 112 1.57 3.05 11.45
N ASP A 113 2.82 3.33 11.77
CA ASP A 113 3.34 3.47 13.13
C ASP A 113 3.34 4.97 13.48
N TYR A 114 2.35 5.39 14.27
CA TYR A 114 2.13 6.79 14.61
C TYR A 114 2.56 7.09 16.04
N ASP A 115 3.01 8.31 16.30
CA ASP A 115 3.44 8.72 17.64
C ASP A 115 2.23 8.94 18.57
N GLU A 116 1.89 7.91 19.33
CA GLU A 116 0.82 7.89 20.35
C GLU A 116 0.97 8.97 21.42
N THR A 117 2.18 9.50 21.63
CA THR A 117 2.40 10.57 22.62
C THR A 117 1.98 11.94 22.09
N LYS A 118 1.75 12.05 20.77
CA LYS A 118 1.40 13.28 20.06
C LYS A 118 0.03 13.22 19.41
N LEU A 119 -0.48 12.03 19.13
CA LEU A 119 -1.69 11.82 18.35
C LEU A 119 -2.72 11.01 19.13
N ASP A 120 -3.96 11.47 19.08
CA ASP A 120 -5.13 10.72 19.54
C ASP A 120 -5.88 10.18 18.31
N LEU A 121 -5.95 8.86 18.18
CA LEU A 121 -6.53 8.18 17.02
C LEU A 121 -7.93 7.65 17.36
N ASP A 122 -8.95 8.18 16.68
CA ASP A 122 -10.29 7.58 16.68
C ASP A 122 -10.34 6.42 15.67
N SER A 123 -10.09 5.20 16.17
CA SER A 123 -10.07 3.98 15.36
C SER A 123 -11.40 3.69 14.65
N THR A 124 -12.53 4.24 15.14
CA THR A 124 -13.85 4.08 14.51
C THR A 124 -14.02 4.91 13.23
N LYS A 125 -13.09 5.84 12.98
CA LYS A 125 -13.11 6.77 11.83
C LYS A 125 -12.14 6.39 10.73
N ILE A 126 -11.38 5.31 10.90
CA ILE A 126 -10.49 4.82 9.85
C ILE A 126 -11.35 4.30 8.68
N LYS A 127 -11.02 4.76 7.47
CA LYS A 127 -11.76 4.47 6.25
C LYS A 127 -10.81 4.14 5.11
N ALA A 128 -11.23 3.23 4.23
CA ALA A 128 -10.56 2.92 2.98
C ALA A 128 -11.50 3.22 1.81
N TYR A 129 -10.99 3.90 0.78
CA TYR A 129 -11.75 4.28 -0.40
C TYR A 129 -11.08 3.72 -1.65
N ASP A 130 -11.89 3.26 -2.60
CA ASP A 130 -11.41 2.93 -3.94
C ASP A 130 -11.12 4.24 -4.69
N SER A 131 -9.89 4.40 -5.19
CA SER A 131 -9.45 5.67 -5.77
C SER A 131 -10.09 6.01 -7.11
N VAL A 132 -10.57 5.01 -7.85
CA VAL A 132 -11.14 5.19 -9.18
C VAL A 132 -12.63 5.54 -9.07
N THR A 133 -13.35 4.86 -8.19
CA THR A 133 -14.80 4.99 -8.03
C THR A 133 -15.20 5.95 -6.90
N GLY A 134 -14.32 6.15 -5.91
CA GLY A 134 -14.60 6.89 -4.67
C GLY A 134 -15.40 6.09 -3.64
N ASP A 135 -15.69 4.81 -3.89
CA ASP A 135 -16.53 3.98 -3.03
C ASP A 135 -15.84 3.69 -1.68
N ASP A 136 -16.63 3.69 -0.60
CA ASP A 136 -16.18 3.21 0.72
C ASP A 136 -16.03 1.68 0.66
N VAL A 137 -14.78 1.22 0.66
CA VAL A 137 -14.39 -0.19 0.65
C VAL A 137 -13.80 -0.63 1.98
N THR A 138 -14.03 0.13 3.06
CA THR A 138 -13.52 -0.17 4.41
C THR A 138 -13.87 -1.60 4.84
N ASN A 139 -15.04 -2.10 4.45
CA ASN A 139 -15.49 -3.45 4.75
C ASN A 139 -14.62 -4.56 4.12
N LYS A 140 -13.84 -4.27 3.07
CA LYS A 140 -12.92 -5.22 2.43
C LYS A 140 -11.61 -5.42 3.21
N PHE A 141 -11.35 -4.57 4.21
CA PHE A 141 -10.13 -4.62 5.00
C PHE A 141 -10.40 -5.09 6.43
N ASP A 142 -9.47 -5.85 6.98
CA ASP A 142 -9.30 -6.05 8.41
C ASP A 142 -8.43 -4.91 8.94
N ILE A 143 -9.04 -3.99 9.69
CA ILE A 143 -8.37 -2.83 10.29
C ILE A 143 -8.17 -3.06 11.77
N LYS A 144 -6.94 -2.89 12.24
CA LYS A 144 -6.57 -3.02 13.65
C LYS A 144 -5.68 -1.86 14.08
N VAL A 145 -5.78 -1.49 15.35
CA VAL A 145 -4.88 -0.53 16.00
C VAL A 145 -4.39 -1.18 17.28
N GLU A 146 -3.10 -1.45 17.34
CA GLU A 146 -2.46 -2.10 18.49
C GLU A 146 -1.10 -1.45 18.72
N ASN A 147 -0.86 -0.95 19.95
CA ASN A 147 0.42 -0.34 20.36
C ASN A 147 0.94 0.72 19.36
N GLY A 148 0.09 1.68 18.98
CA GLY A 148 0.46 2.79 18.08
C GLY A 148 0.62 2.41 16.63
N VAL A 149 0.42 1.14 16.29
CA VAL A 149 0.47 0.66 14.92
C VAL A 149 -0.94 0.42 14.42
N MET A 150 -1.33 1.18 13.41
CA MET A 150 -2.52 0.92 12.61
C MET A 150 -2.14 -0.04 11.49
N THR A 151 -2.94 -1.09 11.30
CA THR A 151 -2.82 -1.99 10.15
C THR A 151 -4.16 -2.06 9.43
N ALA A 152 -4.12 -2.07 8.10
CA ALA A 152 -5.26 -2.32 7.24
C ALA A 152 -4.86 -3.40 6.23
N THR A 153 -5.30 -4.63 6.45
CA THR A 153 -4.98 -5.76 5.56
C THR A 153 -6.21 -6.16 4.76
N LEU A 154 -6.05 -6.34 3.46
CA LEU A 154 -7.11 -6.78 2.58
C LEU A 154 -7.57 -8.19 2.97
N LYS A 155 -8.87 -8.39 3.14
CA LYS A 155 -9.44 -9.67 3.57
C LYS A 155 -9.20 -10.77 2.53
N ALA A 156 -9.20 -12.01 3.01
CA ALA A 156 -9.22 -13.19 2.15
C ALA A 156 -10.41 -13.14 1.16
N GLY A 157 -10.21 -13.67 -0.04
CA GLY A 157 -11.19 -13.63 -1.13
C GLY A 157 -11.10 -12.39 -2.03
N PHE A 158 -10.31 -11.38 -1.66
CA PHE A 158 -9.95 -10.26 -2.55
C PHE A 158 -8.56 -10.44 -3.21
N THR A 159 -7.71 -11.30 -2.64
CA THR A 159 -6.48 -11.85 -3.25
C THR A 159 -6.73 -13.30 -3.68
N LYS A 160 -6.08 -13.77 -4.76
CA LYS A 160 -6.22 -15.16 -5.25
C LYS A 160 -5.23 -16.03 -4.49
N SER A 161 -5.70 -17.01 -3.72
CA SER A 161 -4.83 -18.01 -3.08
C SER A 161 -4.46 -19.10 -4.09
N LEU A 162 -3.27 -19.69 -3.95
CA LEU A 162 -2.77 -20.78 -4.83
C LEU A 162 -3.67 -22.05 -4.81
N GLY A 163 -4.71 -22.10 -3.99
CA GLY A 163 -5.67 -23.20 -3.88
C GLY A 163 -7.15 -22.83 -4.10
N ASP A 164 -7.47 -21.62 -4.58
CA ASP A 164 -8.87 -21.23 -4.77
C ASP A 164 -9.50 -21.96 -5.97
N THR A 165 -10.76 -22.38 -5.80
CA THR A 165 -11.55 -23.17 -6.76
C THR A 165 -11.82 -22.50 -8.11
N GLU A 166 -11.47 -21.22 -8.28
CA GLU A 166 -11.54 -20.49 -9.56
C GLU A 166 -10.22 -20.53 -10.34
N ASN A 167 -9.46 -21.63 -10.23
CA ASN A 167 -8.31 -21.94 -11.08
C ASN A 167 -8.73 -22.77 -12.30
#